data_AF-A0A930VKS0-F1
#
_entry.id   AF-A0A930VKS0-F1
#
_cell.length_a   1.000
_cell.length_b   1.000
_cell.length_c   1.000
_cell.angle_alpha   90.00
_cell.angle_beta   90.00
_cell.angle_gamma   90.00
#
_symmetry.space_group_name_H-M   'P 1'
#
loop_
_entity.id
_entity.type
_entity.pdbx_description
1 polymer ?
#
loop_
_entity_poly.entity_id
_entity_poly.type
_entity_poly.pdbx_seq_one_letter_code
_entity_poly.pdbx_strand_id
1 'polypeptide(L)'
;MARPPRPAAGGAGLAAHSAGRAHSAGRQLPELSVTDVVEGLPALPRRIDAGLLRELVGNGGGLTPLGDDVLCGWLAVLVATGRLTDAVTDAVRASLDRTTVLSATLIDCALHGEVLPEFVTYLRALGTPAEDAALSRLTAIGHTSGAGLWWGARHALTTLATQEAA
;
A
#
# COMPACT_ATOMS: atom_id res chain seq x y z
N MET A 1 -9.44 -79.36 -36.64
CA MET A 1 -8.96 -78.07 -37.19
C MET A 1 -8.61 -77.14 -36.04
N ALA A 2 -7.34 -77.11 -35.63
CA ALA A 2 -6.85 -76.26 -34.55
C ALA A 2 -6.02 -75.12 -35.15
N ARG A 3 -6.42 -73.87 -34.92
CA ARG A 3 -5.64 -72.68 -35.31
C ARG A 3 -4.76 -72.26 -34.12
N PRO A 4 -3.44 -72.09 -34.32
CA PRO A 4 -2.51 -71.57 -33.31
C PRO A 4 -2.54 -70.01 -33.27
N PRO A 5 -1.83 -69.38 -32.32
CA PRO A 5 -2.26 -68.17 -31.62
C PRO A 5 -1.91 -66.87 -32.35
N ARG A 6 -2.56 -65.78 -31.94
CA ARG A 6 -2.16 -64.42 -32.30
C ARG A 6 -1.62 -63.68 -31.06
N PRO A 7 -0.41 -63.11 -31.12
CA PRO A 7 0.07 -62.15 -30.15
C PRO A 7 -0.30 -60.72 -30.59
N ALA A 8 -0.51 -59.82 -29.63
CA ALA A 8 0.35 -58.64 -29.42
C ALA A 8 -0.32 -57.67 -28.44
N ALA A 9 0.41 -57.39 -27.37
CA ALA A 9 0.20 -56.22 -26.53
C ALA A 9 0.37 -54.95 -27.40
N GLY A 10 -0.65 -54.09 -27.40
CA GLY A 10 -0.59 -52.74 -27.96
C GLY A 10 -0.84 -51.75 -26.83
N GLY A 11 0.25 -51.23 -26.25
CA GLY A 11 0.24 -50.24 -25.19
C GLY A 11 1.57 -49.51 -25.10
N ALA A 12 2.09 -49.09 -26.25
CA ALA A 12 3.22 -48.17 -26.33
C ALA A 12 2.66 -46.77 -26.55
N GLY A 13 2.93 -45.90 -25.57
CA GLY A 13 2.75 -44.46 -25.72
C GLY A 13 3.71 -43.86 -26.74
N LEU A 14 3.60 -42.53 -26.86
CA LEU A 14 4.36 -41.58 -27.68
C LEU A 14 3.67 -41.15 -28.98
N ALA A 15 3.09 -39.94 -28.95
CA ALA A 15 3.62 -38.75 -29.63
C ALA A 15 2.57 -37.62 -29.47
N ALA A 16 2.87 -36.59 -28.69
CA ALA A 16 3.47 -35.35 -29.17
C ALA A 16 2.48 -34.45 -29.92
N HIS A 17 1.82 -33.55 -29.17
CA HIS A 17 1.52 -32.21 -29.66
C HIS A 17 1.98 -31.18 -28.63
N SER A 18 3.16 -30.66 -28.92
CA SER A 18 3.73 -29.42 -28.44
C SER A 18 2.90 -28.23 -28.91
N ALA A 19 2.46 -27.39 -27.97
CA ALA A 19 2.13 -26.01 -28.23
C ALA A 19 2.72 -25.14 -27.10
N GLY A 20 3.75 -24.38 -27.48
CA GLY A 20 4.34 -23.22 -26.81
C GLY A 20 4.21 -23.08 -25.30
N ARG A 21 5.23 -23.50 -24.54
CA ARG A 21 5.54 -22.83 -23.28
C ARG A 21 6.18 -21.49 -23.63
N ALA A 22 5.39 -20.44 -23.51
CA ALA A 22 5.88 -19.07 -23.51
C ALA A 22 6.95 -18.97 -22.42
N HIS A 23 8.18 -18.73 -22.86
CA HIS A 23 9.28 -18.28 -22.02
C HIS A 23 8.98 -16.82 -21.66
N SER A 24 8.13 -16.60 -20.65
CA SER A 24 8.17 -15.32 -19.94
C SER A 24 9.28 -15.48 -18.92
N ALA A 25 10.46 -14.99 -19.28
CA ALA A 25 11.50 -14.66 -18.32
C ALA A 25 10.83 -13.76 -17.28
N GLY A 26 10.48 -14.35 -16.13
CA GLY A 26 9.97 -13.63 -14.99
C GLY A 26 11.06 -12.68 -14.55
N ARG A 27 10.99 -11.45 -15.05
CA ARG A 27 11.85 -10.35 -14.62
C ARG A 27 11.55 -10.19 -13.14
N GLN A 28 12.44 -10.71 -12.31
CA GLN A 28 12.40 -10.59 -10.87
C GLN A 28 12.31 -9.09 -10.59
N LEU A 29 11.13 -8.63 -10.16
CA LEU A 29 10.93 -7.24 -9.79
C LEU A 29 11.85 -6.98 -8.59
N PRO A 30 12.64 -5.90 -8.60
CA PRO A 30 13.50 -5.59 -7.48
C PRO A 30 12.63 -5.42 -6.23
N GLU A 31 13.08 -6.01 -5.13
CA GLU A 31 12.54 -5.82 -3.79
C GLU A 31 12.76 -4.35 -3.44
N LEU A 32 11.75 -3.50 -3.68
CA LEU A 32 11.86 -2.06 -3.47
C LEU A 32 12.14 -1.80 -1.98
N SER A 33 13.26 -1.15 -1.69
CA SER A 33 13.56 -0.69 -0.34
C SER A 33 12.54 0.38 0.06
N VAL A 34 12.18 0.45 1.34
CA VAL A 34 11.36 1.54 1.91
C VAL A 34 11.91 2.93 1.52
N THR A 35 13.23 3.03 1.34
CA THR A 35 13.92 4.24 0.89
C THR A 35 13.59 4.64 -0.55
N ASP A 36 13.38 3.66 -1.45
CA ASP A 36 13.15 3.89 -2.88
C ASP A 36 11.70 4.36 -3.15
N VAL A 37 10.76 4.05 -2.23
CA VAL A 37 9.36 4.50 -2.33
C VAL A 37 9.19 5.99 -2.03
N VAL A 38 10.18 6.62 -1.36
CA VAL A 38 10.15 8.04 -0.99
C VAL A 38 10.66 8.95 -2.12
N GLU A 39 11.21 8.37 -3.20
CA GLU A 39 11.71 9.10 -4.37
C GLU A 39 10.54 9.72 -5.17
N GLY A 40 10.11 10.92 -4.78
CA GLY A 40 9.07 11.69 -5.49
C GLY A 40 8.08 12.44 -4.61
N LEU A 41 8.07 12.18 -3.29
CA LEU A 41 7.25 12.95 -2.36
C LEU A 41 7.93 14.28 -2.01
N PRO A 42 7.19 15.41 -1.93
CA PRO A 42 7.71 16.59 -1.28
C PRO A 42 8.08 16.24 0.17
N ALA A 43 9.18 16.78 0.68
CA ALA A 43 9.52 16.62 2.10
C ALA A 43 8.33 17.11 2.92
N LEU A 44 7.68 16.23 3.71
CA LEU A 44 6.52 16.64 4.49
C LEU A 44 6.98 17.67 5.54
N PRO A 45 6.48 18.91 5.52
CA PRO A 45 6.72 19.87 6.57
C PRO A 45 6.10 19.37 7.90
N ARG A 46 6.59 19.89 9.02
CA ARG A 46 6.11 19.58 10.39
C ARG A 46 4.61 19.84 10.61
N ARG A 47 3.92 20.46 9.65
CA ARG A 47 2.49 20.69 9.67
C ARG A 47 1.95 20.55 8.25
N ILE A 48 0.91 19.75 8.07
CA ILE A 48 0.16 19.73 6.81
C ILE A 48 -0.75 20.96 6.79
N ASP A 49 -0.51 21.87 5.85
CA ASP A 49 -1.36 23.02 5.58
C ASP A 49 -2.05 22.88 4.21
N ALA A 50 -2.92 23.83 3.87
CA ALA A 50 -3.62 23.84 2.59
C ALA A 50 -2.68 23.91 1.37
N GLY A 51 -1.45 24.41 1.55
CA GLY A 51 -0.43 24.42 0.51
C GLY A 51 0.07 23.01 0.22
N LEU A 52 0.49 22.30 1.26
CA LEU A 52 0.99 20.93 1.16
C LEU A 52 -0.09 19.93 0.72
N LEU A 53 -1.32 20.05 1.20
CA LEU A 53 -2.43 19.20 0.74
C LEU A 53 -2.59 19.30 -0.78
N ARG A 54 -2.36 20.48 -1.35
CA ARG A 54 -2.41 20.67 -2.80
C ARG A 54 -1.27 19.96 -3.53
N GLU A 55 -0.13 19.77 -2.89
CA GLU A 55 1.01 19.07 -3.48
C GLU A 55 0.91 17.55 -3.31
N LEU A 56 0.22 17.08 -2.26
CA LEU A 56 0.05 15.66 -1.94
C LEU A 56 -1.12 14.99 -2.64
N VAL A 57 -2.32 15.61 -2.64
CA VAL A 57 -3.52 14.93 -3.13
C VAL A 57 -3.42 14.70 -4.64
N GLY A 58 -3.54 13.43 -5.03
CA GLY A 58 -3.36 12.97 -6.41
C GLY A 58 -1.90 12.88 -6.88
N ASN A 59 -0.92 13.09 -5.99
CA ASN A 59 0.50 12.98 -6.34
C ASN A 59 0.94 11.52 -6.38
N GLY A 60 1.41 11.08 -7.55
CA GLY A 60 1.82 9.70 -7.81
C GLY A 60 0.94 9.01 -8.85
N GLY A 61 1.37 7.83 -9.32
CA GLY A 61 0.62 7.03 -10.29
C GLY A 61 -0.32 6.01 -9.64
N GLY A 62 -1.19 5.39 -10.44
CA GLY A 62 -2.05 4.28 -10.03
C GLY A 62 -3.42 4.69 -9.51
N LEU A 63 -4.17 3.71 -8.99
CA LEU A 63 -5.50 3.94 -8.40
C LEU A 63 -5.42 4.60 -7.02
N THR A 64 -4.33 4.35 -6.30
CA THR A 64 -3.98 4.96 -5.01
C THR A 64 -2.64 5.68 -5.15
N PRO A 65 -2.64 6.94 -5.61
CA PRO A 65 -1.44 7.76 -5.65
C PRO A 65 -0.73 7.80 -4.30
N LEU A 66 0.60 7.73 -4.32
CA LEU A 66 1.43 7.67 -3.11
C LEU A 66 1.13 8.83 -2.14
N GLY A 67 0.91 10.04 -2.65
CA GLY A 67 0.57 11.21 -1.83
C GLY A 67 -0.75 11.06 -1.08
N ASP A 68 -1.71 10.31 -1.62
CA ASP A 68 -2.97 10.02 -0.95
C ASP A 68 -2.81 8.95 0.14
N ASP A 69 -1.99 7.92 -0.11
CA ASP A 69 -1.66 6.91 0.89
C ASP A 69 -0.95 7.53 2.10
N VAL A 70 -0.03 8.46 1.84
CA VAL A 70 0.63 9.27 2.88
C VAL A 70 -0.39 10.11 3.65
N LEU A 71 -1.32 10.78 2.95
CA LEU A 71 -2.36 11.56 3.60
C LEU A 71 -3.26 10.69 4.50
N CYS A 72 -3.69 9.51 4.01
CA CYS A 72 -4.48 8.56 4.78
C CYS A 72 -3.76 8.13 6.07
N GLY A 73 -2.48 7.78 5.99
CA GLY A 73 -1.68 7.39 7.15
C GLY A 73 -1.56 8.51 8.19
N TRP A 74 -1.38 9.75 7.73
CA TRP A 74 -1.32 10.92 8.60
C TRP A 74 -2.65 11.23 9.27
N LEU A 75 -3.75 11.25 8.51
CA LEU A 75 -5.10 11.50 9.02
C LEU A 75 -5.51 10.48 10.08
N ALA A 76 -5.23 9.20 9.83
CA ALA A 76 -5.56 8.13 10.76
C ALA A 76 -4.89 8.31 12.14
N VAL A 77 -3.64 8.77 12.19
CA VAL A 77 -2.97 9.09 13.46
C VAL A 77 -3.61 10.30 14.13
N LEU A 78 -3.96 11.34 13.38
CA LEU A 78 -4.66 12.50 13.96
C LEU A 78 -6.03 12.13 14.53
N VAL A 79 -6.79 11.29 13.85
CA VAL A 79 -8.07 10.77 14.37
C VAL A 79 -7.83 9.95 15.64
N ALA A 80 -6.90 8.98 15.59
CA ALA A 80 -6.59 8.11 16.71
C ALA A 80 -6.09 8.86 17.97
N THR A 81 -5.47 10.03 17.79
CA THR A 81 -4.94 10.87 18.87
C THR A 81 -5.86 12.02 19.27
N GLY A 82 -7.02 12.16 18.63
CA GLY A 82 -7.96 13.27 18.88
C GLY A 82 -7.38 14.65 18.51
N ARG A 83 -6.51 14.69 17.48
CA ARG A 83 -5.81 15.88 16.99
C ARG A 83 -6.30 16.35 15.61
N LEU A 84 -7.24 15.61 14.99
CA LEU A 84 -7.90 16.07 13.78
C LEU A 84 -8.73 17.32 14.08
N THR A 85 -8.65 18.33 13.21
CA THR A 85 -9.38 19.60 13.36
C THR A 85 -10.28 19.83 12.17
N ASP A 86 -11.39 20.55 12.36
CA ASP A 86 -12.31 20.89 11.28
C ASP A 86 -11.61 21.60 10.12
N ALA A 87 -10.66 22.48 10.41
CA ALA A 87 -9.87 23.17 9.37
C ALA A 87 -9.06 22.20 8.49
N VAL A 88 -8.52 21.12 9.06
CA VAL A 88 -7.83 20.07 8.30
C VAL A 88 -8.84 19.25 7.49
N THR A 89 -9.94 18.84 8.13
CA THR A 89 -11.02 18.09 7.49
C THR A 89 -11.57 18.82 6.26
N ASP A 90 -11.87 20.11 6.40
CA ASP A 90 -12.42 20.95 5.32
C ASP A 90 -11.41 21.12 4.18
N ALA A 91 -10.14 21.34 4.49
CA ALA A 91 -9.08 21.49 3.49
C ALA A 91 -8.85 20.18 2.69
N VAL A 92 -8.94 19.03 3.36
CA VAL A 92 -8.85 17.71 2.71
C VAL A 92 -10.06 17.50 1.80
N ARG A 93 -11.29 17.73 2.30
CA ARG A 93 -12.53 17.58 1.52
C ARG A 93 -12.54 18.47 0.28
N ALA A 94 -12.01 19.68 0.39
CA ALA A 94 -11.89 20.62 -0.73
C ALA A 94 -10.85 20.20 -1.80
N SER A 95 -10.07 19.15 -1.55
CA SER A 95 -9.00 18.69 -2.45
C SER A 95 -9.31 17.33 -3.12
N LEU A 96 -10.41 16.66 -2.75
CA LEU A 96 -10.70 15.28 -3.18
C LEU A 96 -10.99 15.13 -4.68
N ASP A 97 -11.33 16.22 -5.37
CA ASP A 97 -11.53 16.25 -6.83
C ASP A 97 -10.21 16.08 -7.62
N ARG A 98 -9.06 16.13 -6.94
CA ARG A 98 -7.74 16.06 -7.55
C ARG A 98 -7.12 14.66 -7.57
N THR A 99 -7.83 13.67 -7.07
CA THR A 99 -7.40 12.27 -7.07
C THR A 99 -8.44 11.35 -7.71
N THR A 100 -8.16 10.05 -7.75
CA THR A 100 -9.09 9.02 -8.22
C THR A 100 -10.28 8.90 -7.27
N VAL A 101 -11.41 8.40 -7.79
CA VAL A 101 -12.61 8.12 -6.97
C VAL A 101 -12.29 7.13 -5.83
N LEU A 102 -11.41 6.15 -6.08
CA LEU A 102 -10.99 5.18 -5.06
C LEU A 102 -10.21 5.89 -3.95
N SER A 103 -9.16 6.64 -4.27
CA SER A 103 -8.37 7.39 -3.26
C SER A 103 -9.23 8.38 -2.50
N ALA A 104 -10.11 9.12 -3.17
CA ALA A 104 -11.01 10.06 -2.52
C ALA A 104 -11.90 9.36 -1.48
N THR A 105 -12.38 8.15 -1.79
CA THR A 105 -13.17 7.31 -0.87
C THR A 105 -12.33 6.86 0.32
N LEU A 106 -11.10 6.40 0.08
CA LEU A 106 -10.19 5.96 1.15
C LEU A 106 -9.77 7.11 2.07
N ILE A 107 -9.55 8.31 1.53
CA ILE A 107 -9.27 9.52 2.32
C ILE A 107 -10.48 9.89 3.18
N ASP A 108 -11.70 9.81 2.64
CA ASP A 108 -12.92 10.04 3.43
C ASP A 108 -13.09 8.99 4.54
N CYS A 109 -12.83 7.71 4.27
CA CYS A 109 -12.75 6.68 5.31
C CYS A 109 -11.72 7.04 6.40
N ALA A 110 -10.52 7.46 6.02
CA ALA A 110 -9.48 7.84 6.98
C ALA A 110 -9.88 9.03 7.87
N LEU A 111 -10.65 10.01 7.34
CA LEU A 111 -11.24 11.10 8.13
C LEU A 111 -12.22 10.59 9.20
N HIS A 112 -12.85 9.45 8.98
CA HIS A 112 -13.73 8.77 9.93
C HIS A 112 -12.98 7.76 10.83
N GLY A 113 -11.65 7.65 10.71
CA GLY A 113 -10.84 6.69 11.45
C GLY A 113 -10.91 5.26 10.91
N GLU A 114 -11.44 5.08 9.70
CA GLU A 114 -11.53 3.80 9.02
C GLU A 114 -10.29 3.59 8.14
N VAL A 115 -9.54 2.53 8.42
CA VAL A 115 -8.26 2.21 7.75
C VAL A 115 -8.07 0.71 7.63
N LEU A 116 -7.05 0.30 6.86
CA LEU A 116 -6.73 -1.10 6.63
C LEU A 116 -6.36 -1.84 7.95
N PRO A 117 -6.77 -3.10 8.13
CA PRO A 117 -6.44 -3.89 9.33
C PRO A 117 -4.94 -4.03 9.60
N GLU A 118 -4.12 -4.14 8.57
CA GLU A 118 -2.67 -4.22 8.66
C GLU A 118 -2.08 -2.92 9.22
N PHE A 119 -2.66 -1.79 8.84
CA PHE A 119 -2.28 -0.48 9.37
C PHE A 119 -2.66 -0.34 10.85
N VAL A 120 -3.86 -0.77 11.23
CA VAL A 120 -4.27 -0.83 12.65
C VAL A 120 -3.32 -1.73 13.46
N THR A 121 -2.95 -2.89 12.88
CA THR A 121 -2.02 -3.84 13.50
C THR A 121 -0.65 -3.20 13.71
N TYR A 122 -0.15 -2.46 12.71
CA TYR A 122 1.08 -1.68 12.82
C TYR A 122 1.01 -0.65 13.95
N LEU A 123 -0.02 0.20 13.97
CA LEU A 123 -0.18 1.22 15.02
C LEU A 123 -0.22 0.62 16.43
N ARG A 124 -0.87 -0.54 16.61
CA ARG A 124 -0.91 -1.25 17.90
C ARG A 124 0.42 -1.90 18.30
N ALA A 125 1.29 -2.18 17.33
CA ALA A 125 2.57 -2.84 17.55
C ALA A 125 3.71 -1.86 17.84
N LEU A 126 3.48 -0.54 17.70
CA LEU A 126 4.47 0.51 17.97
C LEU A 126 5.11 0.34 19.37
N GLY A 127 6.45 0.31 19.40
CA GLY A 127 7.24 0.14 20.63
C GLY A 127 7.23 -1.28 21.20
N THR A 128 6.66 -2.26 20.50
CA THR A 128 6.64 -3.67 20.91
C THR A 128 7.56 -4.52 20.03
N PRO A 129 7.95 -5.74 20.47
CA PRO A 129 8.72 -6.66 19.62
C PRO A 129 8.02 -7.09 18.32
N ALA A 130 6.70 -6.83 18.19
CA ALA A 130 5.92 -7.18 17.01
C ALA A 130 5.93 -6.08 15.93
N GLU A 131 6.54 -4.92 16.19
CA GLU A 131 6.50 -3.76 15.28
C GLU A 131 7.03 -4.09 13.88
N ASP A 132 8.21 -4.69 13.79
CA ASP A 132 8.85 -5.02 12.50
C ASP A 132 7.99 -5.98 11.66
N ALA A 133 7.43 -7.01 12.30
CA ALA A 133 6.56 -7.97 11.62
C ALA A 133 5.22 -7.36 11.19
N ALA A 134 4.71 -6.36 11.91
CA ALA A 134 3.52 -5.61 11.50
C ALA A 134 3.85 -4.65 10.36
N LEU A 135 5.02 -4.00 10.39
CA LEU A 135 5.51 -3.13 9.34
C LEU A 135 5.69 -3.90 8.02
N SER A 136 6.36 -5.05 8.04
CA SER A 136 6.55 -5.88 6.84
C SER A 136 5.23 -6.27 6.18
N ARG A 137 4.20 -6.57 6.99
CA ARG A 137 2.86 -6.88 6.47
C ARG A 137 2.18 -5.65 5.88
N LEU A 138 2.30 -4.50 6.53
CA LEU A 138 1.76 -3.25 6.03
C LEU A 138 2.40 -2.88 4.68
N THR A 139 3.73 -2.90 4.58
CA THR A 139 4.45 -2.51 3.35
C THR A 139 4.28 -3.49 2.19
N ALA A 140 3.78 -4.71 2.45
CA ALA A 140 3.42 -5.65 1.40
C ALA A 140 2.08 -5.32 0.70
N ILE A 141 1.34 -4.31 1.18
CA ILE A 141 0.07 -3.89 0.58
C ILE A 141 0.32 -2.96 -0.60
N GLY A 142 -0.21 -3.38 -1.76
CA GLY A 142 -0.09 -2.61 -3.00
C GLY A 142 1.36 -2.48 -3.46
N HIS A 143 1.58 -1.71 -4.53
CA HIS A 143 2.95 -1.45 -5.00
C HIS A 143 3.68 -0.47 -4.07
N THR A 144 2.99 0.61 -3.68
CA THR A 144 3.56 1.67 -2.85
C THR A 144 2.65 2.07 -1.68
N SER A 145 1.40 1.60 -1.65
CA SER A 145 0.39 2.12 -0.72
C SER A 145 0.65 1.81 0.74
N GLY A 146 1.08 0.58 1.05
CA GLY A 146 1.49 0.21 2.40
C GLY A 146 2.62 1.08 2.96
N ALA A 147 3.62 1.37 2.13
CA ALA A 147 4.74 2.24 2.48
C ALA A 147 4.31 3.71 2.63
N GLY A 148 3.41 4.19 1.76
CA GLY A 148 2.82 5.53 1.88
C GLY A 148 2.07 5.72 3.20
N LEU A 149 1.18 4.78 3.54
CA LEU A 149 0.46 4.77 4.82
C LEU A 149 1.41 4.83 6.02
N TRP A 150 2.42 3.95 6.03
CA TRP A 150 3.43 3.93 7.07
C TRP A 150 4.14 5.28 7.22
N TRP A 151 4.57 5.86 6.10
CA TRP A 151 5.34 7.10 6.12
C TRP A 151 4.50 8.29 6.64
N GLY A 152 3.24 8.40 6.21
CA GLY A 152 2.29 9.38 6.75
C GLY A 152 2.08 9.25 8.26
N ALA A 153 1.96 8.02 8.76
CA ALA A 153 1.80 7.74 10.18
C ALA A 153 3.02 8.16 11.00
N ARG A 154 4.22 7.79 10.55
CA ARG A 154 5.50 8.15 11.21
C ARG A 154 5.68 9.67 11.27
N HIS A 155 5.31 10.36 10.21
CA HIS A 155 5.39 11.81 10.14
C HIS A 155 4.44 12.49 11.16
N ALA A 156 3.20 12.00 11.26
CA ALA A 156 2.24 12.47 12.25
C ALA A 156 2.76 12.27 13.69
N LEU A 157 3.21 11.06 14.01
CA LEU A 157 3.71 10.70 15.35
C LEU A 157 4.93 11.56 15.76
N THR A 158 5.87 11.78 14.84
CA THR A 158 7.07 12.62 15.10
C THR A 158 6.68 14.08 15.35
N THR A 159 5.70 14.58 14.61
CA THR A 159 5.18 15.94 14.78
C THR A 159 4.53 16.11 16.16
N LEU A 160 3.66 15.17 16.55
CA LEU A 160 2.96 15.21 17.83
C LEU A 160 3.92 15.08 19.03
N ALA A 161 4.91 14.18 18.95
CA ALA A 161 5.92 14.02 20.00
C ALA A 161 6.75 15.30 20.21
N THR A 162 6.98 16.08 19.15
CA THR A 162 7.67 17.38 19.26
C THR A 162 6.78 18.44 19.94
N GLN A 163 5.47 18.41 19.68
CA GLN A 163 4.53 19.38 20.27
C GLN A 163 4.30 19.16 21.76
N GLU A 164 4.44 17.92 22.25
CA GLU A 164 4.34 17.60 23.69
C GLU A 164 5.61 17.98 24.47
N ALA A 165 6.75 18.13 23.79
CA ALA A 165 8.03 18.48 24.40
C ALA A 165 8.27 20.00 24.49
N ALA A 166 7.38 20.83 23.93
CA ALA A 166 7.47 22.29 23.88
C ALA A 166 6.47 22.96 24.83
#